data_AF-A0A976K7W7-F1
#
_entry.id   AF-A0A976K7W7-F1
#
_cell.length_a   1.000
_cell.length_b   1.000
_cell.length_c   1.000
_cell.angle_alpha   90.00
_cell.angle_beta   90.00
_cell.angle_gamma   90.00
#
_symmetry.space_group_name_H-M   'P 1'
#
loop_
_entity.id
_entity.type
_entity.pdbx_description
1 polymer ?
#
loop_
_entity_poly.entity_id
_entity_poly.type
_entity_poly.pdbx_seq_one_letter_code
_entity_poly.pdbx_strand_id
1 'polypeptide(L)'
;LMQLMPATADRYAVVDPYSPDENIGAGTIYLRWLLDEFGGELELALAGYNAGPTAVRQFGGIPPYPETMTYVERVLRIYLDEPDYSLDGSRQVRLGRKTYLVRDASGQLVMTTTPPAAD
;
A
#
# COMPACT_ATOMS: atom_id res chain seq x y z
N LEU A 1 8.05 10.13 5.58
CA LEU A 1 7.71 10.10 7.01
C LEU A 1 6.50 9.18 7.21
N MET A 2 6.71 8.00 7.80
CA MET A 2 5.78 6.88 8.00
C MET A 2 4.77 7.07 9.16
N GLN A 3 4.48 8.31 9.59
CA GLN A 3 3.39 8.64 10.53
C GLN A 3 3.35 7.74 11.79
N LEU A 4 4.44 7.64 12.53
CA LEU A 4 4.52 6.83 13.75
C LEU A 4 3.57 7.34 14.85
N MET A 5 2.85 6.44 15.51
CA MET A 5 2.14 6.74 16.75
C MET A 5 3.15 7.01 17.88
N PRO A 6 2.92 7.97 18.79
CA PRO A 6 3.88 8.35 19.84
C PRO A 6 4.37 7.18 20.71
N ALA A 7 3.47 6.26 21.08
CA ALA A 7 3.82 5.07 21.86
C ALA A 7 4.74 4.09 21.10
N THR A 8 4.77 4.14 19.77
CA THR A 8 5.69 3.36 18.93
C THR A 8 7.06 4.03 18.86
N ALA A 9 7.10 5.36 18.81
CA ALA A 9 8.35 6.12 18.84
C ALA A 9 9.13 5.88 20.16
N ASP A 10 8.42 5.89 21.30
CA ASP A 10 9.01 5.61 22.62
C ASP A 10 9.55 4.17 22.75
N ARG A 11 8.88 3.20 22.12
CA ARG A 11 9.22 1.77 22.23
C ARG A 11 10.48 1.39 21.44
N TYR A 12 10.84 2.18 20.43
CA TYR A 12 11.99 1.93 19.56
C TYR A 12 13.04 3.05 19.59
N ALA A 13 13.02 3.88 20.64
CA ALA A 13 14.01 4.92 20.90
C ALA A 13 14.21 5.91 19.72
N VAL A 14 13.12 6.32 19.07
CA VAL A 14 13.16 7.40 18.08
C VAL A 14 13.36 8.71 18.82
N VAL A 15 14.48 9.40 18.55
CA VAL A 15 14.83 10.66 19.21
C VAL A 15 14.16 11.83 18.48
N ASP A 16 14.03 11.75 17.16
CA ASP A 16 13.29 12.71 16.36
C ASP A 16 12.36 12.02 15.32
N PRO A 17 11.04 11.97 15.56
CA PRO A 17 10.08 11.38 14.62
C PRO A 17 9.91 12.21 13.34
N TYR A 18 10.48 13.42 13.25
CA TYR A 18 10.53 14.24 12.05
C TYR A 18 11.81 14.05 11.24
N SER A 19 12.83 13.39 11.79
CA SER A 19 14.01 12.95 11.04
C SER A 19 13.62 11.87 10.04
N PRO A 20 13.82 12.07 8.72
CA PRO A 20 13.43 11.09 7.70
C PRO A 20 14.05 9.71 7.93
N ASP A 21 15.32 9.65 8.33
CA ASP A 21 16.06 8.39 8.50
C ASP A 21 15.61 7.61 9.74
N GLU A 22 15.45 8.28 10.88
CA GLU A 22 14.97 7.64 12.12
C GLU A 22 13.51 7.19 11.99
N ASN A 23 12.70 8.00 11.31
CA ASN A 23 11.28 7.71 11.10
C ASN A 23 11.05 6.51 10.16
N ILE A 24 11.88 6.35 9.13
CA ILE A 24 11.85 5.16 8.25
C ILE A 24 12.37 3.93 9.01
N GLY A 25 13.46 4.08 9.77
CA GLY A 25 14.02 2.99 10.57
C GLY A 25 13.02 2.42 11.57
N ALA A 26 12.40 3.27 12.39
CA ALA A 26 11.40 2.81 13.36
C ALA A 26 10.10 2.34 12.71
N GLY A 27 9.67 2.96 11.60
CA GLY A 27 8.51 2.50 10.83
C GLY A 27 8.69 1.09 10.27
N THR A 28 9.89 0.77 9.77
CA THR A 28 10.20 -0.58 9.26
C THR A 28 10.31 -1.63 10.36
N ILE A 29 10.91 -1.30 11.51
CA ILE A 29 10.93 -2.20 12.68
C ILE A 29 9.51 -2.49 13.17
N TYR A 30 8.67 -1.45 13.27
CA TYR A 30 7.30 -1.62 13.71
C TYR A 30 6.48 -2.45 12.72
N LEU A 31 6.63 -2.21 11.41
CA LEU A 31 6.01 -3.05 10.38
C LEU A 31 6.47 -4.50 10.46
N ARG A 32 7.76 -4.75 10.72
CA ARG A 32 8.27 -6.11 10.92
C ARG A 32 7.61 -6.78 12.11
N TRP A 33 7.51 -6.09 13.24
CA TRP A 33 6.83 -6.61 14.42
C TRP A 33 5.35 -6.93 14.15
N LEU A 34 4.65 -6.08 13.40
CA LEU A 34 3.26 -6.32 12.99
C LEU A 34 3.13 -7.54 12.08
N LEU A 35 4.06 -7.74 11.15
CA LEU A 35 4.08 -8.94 10.31
C LEU A 35 4.28 -10.20 11.16
N ASP A 36 5.20 -10.17 12.14
CA ASP A 36 5.40 -11.31 13.04
C ASP A 36 4.17 -11.56 13.93
N GLU A 37 3.52 -10.50 14.42
CA GLU A 37 2.30 -10.57 15.23
C GLU A 37 1.12 -11.20 14.47
N PHE A 38 0.96 -10.87 13.19
CA PHE A 38 -0.15 -11.35 12.36
C PHE A 38 0.27 -12.49 11.41
N GLY A 39 1.27 -13.29 11.78
CA GLY A 39 1.61 -14.52 11.06
C GLY A 39 2.06 -14.33 9.61
N GLY A 40 2.58 -13.15 9.27
CA GLY A 40 2.97 -12.79 7.91
C GLY A 40 1.82 -12.29 7.03
N GLU A 41 0.60 -12.15 7.57
CA GLU A 41 -0.54 -11.63 6.83
C GLU A 41 -0.39 -10.12 6.61
N LEU A 42 0.05 -9.75 5.41
CA LEU A 42 0.38 -8.37 5.06
C LEU A 42 -0.80 -7.41 5.22
N GLU A 43 -2.00 -7.83 4.84
CA GLU A 43 -3.24 -7.05 5.02
C GLU A 43 -3.50 -6.68 6.47
N LEU A 44 -3.34 -7.64 7.39
CA LEU A 44 -3.53 -7.44 8.83
C LEU A 44 -2.41 -6.59 9.43
N ALA A 45 -1.17 -6.77 8.97
CA ALA A 45 -0.05 -5.93 9.39
C ALA A 45 -0.24 -4.47 8.98
N LEU A 46 -0.71 -4.21 7.75
CA LEU A 46 -1.02 -2.86 7.28
C LEU A 46 -2.22 -2.25 8.03
N ALA A 47 -3.25 -3.05 8.32
CA ALA A 47 -4.36 -2.61 9.15
C ALA A 47 -3.90 -2.25 10.57
N GLY A 48 -3.01 -3.05 11.16
CA GLY A 48 -2.43 -2.80 12.48
C GLY A 48 -1.46 -1.62 12.50
N TYR A 49 -0.84 -1.30 11.36
CA TYR A 49 -0.01 -0.10 11.21
C TYR A 49 -0.86 1.17 11.30
N ASN A 50 -2.04 1.18 10.67
CA ASN A 50 -2.94 2.34 10.65
C ASN A 50 -3.87 2.43 11.87
N ALA A 51 -4.56 1.36 12.23
CA ALA A 51 -5.57 1.32 13.29
C ALA A 51 -5.03 0.84 14.66
N GLY A 52 -3.80 0.33 14.68
CA GLY A 52 -3.21 -0.33 15.84
C GLY A 52 -3.56 -1.82 15.92
N PRO A 53 -2.64 -2.66 16.44
CA PRO A 53 -2.80 -4.11 16.49
C PRO A 53 -3.95 -4.55 17.42
N THR A 54 -4.27 -3.77 18.44
CA THR A 54 -5.39 -4.06 19.36
C THR A 54 -6.72 -4.06 18.62
N ALA A 55 -6.94 -3.11 17.70
CA ALA A 55 -8.16 -3.06 16.91
C ALA A 55 -8.27 -4.30 16.02
N VAL A 56 -7.19 -4.66 15.31
CA VAL A 56 -7.15 -5.87 14.45
C VAL A 56 -7.48 -7.13 15.26
N ARG A 57 -6.92 -7.29 16.46
CA ARG A 57 -7.22 -8.43 17.35
C ARG A 57 -8.68 -8.43 17.82
N GLN A 58 -9.24 -7.28 18.18
CA GLN A 58 -10.62 -7.17 18.64
C GLN A 58 -11.64 -7.52 17.55
N PHE A 59 -11.36 -7.14 16.31
CA PHE A 59 -12.23 -7.44 15.16
C PHE A 59 -11.93 -8.81 14.53
N GLY A 60 -10.81 -9.45 14.85
CA GLY A 60 -10.39 -10.72 14.25
C GLY A 60 -10.06 -10.59 12.76
N GLY A 61 -9.64 -9.41 12.32
CA GLY A 61 -9.44 -9.06 10.92
C GLY A 61 -9.26 -7.56 10.74
N ILE A 62 -9.33 -7.07 9.50
CA ILE A 62 -9.28 -5.63 9.22
C ILE A 62 -10.49 -4.95 9.90
N PRO A 63 -10.27 -3.99 10.82
CA PRO A 63 -11.38 -3.25 11.42
C PRO A 63 -12.20 -2.54 10.34
N PRO A 64 -13.54 -2.48 10.45
CA PRO A 64 -14.42 -1.84 9.47
C PRO A 64 -14.38 -0.30 9.60
N TYR A 65 -13.18 0.27 9.72
CA TYR A 65 -12.92 1.69 9.71
C TYR A 65 -12.65 2.12 8.26
N PRO A 66 -13.45 3.05 7.70
CA PRO A 66 -13.29 3.46 6.30
C PRO A 66 -11.88 3.91 5.96
N GLU A 67 -11.21 4.60 6.89
CA GLU A 67 -9.82 5.03 6.74
C GLU A 67 -8.86 3.84 6.62
N THR A 68 -8.97 2.87 7.52
CA THR A 68 -8.09 1.69 7.56
C THR A 68 -8.25 0.84 6.32
N MET A 69 -9.49 0.58 5.90
CA MET A 69 -9.75 -0.15 4.65
C MET A 69 -9.16 0.57 3.44
N THR A 70 -9.38 1.88 3.34
CA THR A 70 -8.80 2.72 2.26
C THR A 70 -7.28 2.72 2.28
N TYR A 71 -6.68 2.75 3.47
CA TYR A 71 -5.23 2.72 3.65
C TYR A 71 -4.64 1.40 3.16
N VAL A 72 -5.19 0.27 3.60
CA VAL A 72 -4.73 -1.07 3.22
C VAL A 72 -4.81 -1.26 1.71
N GLU A 73 -5.97 -0.93 1.10
CA GLU A 73 -6.13 -1.02 -0.35
C GLU A 73 -5.12 -0.16 -1.11
N ARG A 74 -4.90 1.08 -0.67
CA ARG A 74 -3.98 2.00 -1.34
C ARG A 74 -2.55 1.47 -1.31
N VAL A 75 -2.09 0.97 -0.16
CA VAL A 75 -0.74 0.43 -0.03
C VAL A 75 -0.58 -0.83 -0.88
N LEU A 76 -1.57 -1.73 -0.88
CA LEU A 76 -1.49 -2.97 -1.64
C LEU A 76 -1.57 -2.77 -3.15
N ARG A 77 -2.36 -1.80 -3.64
CA ARG A 77 -2.34 -1.41 -5.06
C ARG A 77 -0.95 -1.01 -5.53
N ILE A 78 -0.20 -0.30 -4.70
CA ILE A 78 1.16 0.15 -5.00
C ILE A 78 2.16 -1.01 -4.85
N TYR A 79 2.07 -1.77 -3.76
CA TYR A 79 3.01 -2.84 -3.42
C TYR A 79 2.94 -4.02 -4.40
N LEU A 80 1.73 -4.38 -4.84
CA LEU A 80 1.50 -5.50 -5.77
C LEU A 80 1.55 -5.09 -7.24
N ASP A 81 1.63 -3.79 -7.55
CA ASP A 81 1.45 -3.23 -8.90
C ASP A 81 0.08 -3.63 -9.52
N GLU A 82 -0.95 -3.74 -8.68
CA GLU A 82 -2.30 -4.17 -9.05
C GLU A 82 -3.29 -3.01 -8.79
N PRO A 83 -3.55 -2.13 -9.77
CA PRO A 83 -4.33 -0.90 -9.57
C PRO A 83 -5.80 -1.12 -9.21
N ASP A 84 -6.28 -2.36 -9.37
CA ASP A 84 -7.66 -2.81 -9.18
C ASP A 84 -7.83 -3.67 -7.92
N TYR A 85 -6.80 -3.78 -7.08
CA TYR A 85 -6.89 -4.48 -5.81
C TYR A 85 -8.00 -3.87 -4.93
N SER A 86 -8.80 -4.74 -4.30
CA SER A 86 -9.94 -4.39 -3.42
C SER A 86 -10.09 -5.43 -2.32
N LEU A 87 -10.38 -4.98 -1.09
CA LEU A 87 -10.54 -5.88 0.06
C LEU A 87 -11.79 -6.74 0.00
N ASP A 88 -12.82 -6.28 -0.70
CA ASP A 88 -14.08 -7.02 -0.86
C ASP A 88 -14.00 -8.13 -1.94
N GLY A 89 -12.81 -8.36 -2.52
CA GLY A 89 -12.60 -9.32 -3.60
C GLY A 89 -13.26 -8.91 -4.91
N SER A 90 -13.88 -7.72 -4.98
CA SER A 90 -14.38 -7.19 -6.24
C SER A 90 -13.17 -6.72 -7.06
N ARG A 91 -12.84 -7.49 -8.09
CA ARG A 91 -11.96 -6.99 -9.15
C ARG A 91 -12.77 -5.95 -9.90
N GLN A 92 -12.67 -4.69 -9.49
CA GLN A 92 -13.09 -3.60 -10.37
C GLN A 92 -12.16 -3.66 -11.55
N VAL A 93 -12.55 -4.32 -12.64
CA VAL A 93 -11.83 -4.25 -13.91
C VAL A 93 -11.90 -2.78 -14.32
N ARG A 94 -10.91 -1.99 -13.92
CA ARG A 94 -10.63 -0.78 -14.67
C ARG A 94 -10.15 -1.35 -15.99
N LEU A 95 -10.86 -1.05 -17.07
CA LEU A 95 -10.30 -1.20 -18.41
C LEU A 95 -8.96 -0.46 -18.36
N GLY A 96 -7.88 -1.21 -18.11
CA GLY A 96 -6.54 -0.68 -17.94
C GLY A 96 -6.26 0.24 -19.11
N ARG A 97 -5.58 1.36 -18.86
CA ARG A 97 -5.26 2.38 -19.87
C ARG A 97 -5.00 1.67 -21.21
N LYS A 98 -5.91 1.84 -22.18
CA LYS A 98 -5.82 1.16 -23.47
C LYS A 98 -4.41 1.39 -24.00
N THR A 99 -3.63 0.33 -24.09
CA THR A 99 -2.28 0.39 -24.62
C THR A 99 -2.38 0.05 -26.10
N TYR A 100 -1.83 0.91 -26.94
CA TYR A 100 -1.83 0.78 -28.38
C TYR A 100 -0.45 0.34 -28.84
N LEU A 101 -0.39 -0.61 -29.77
CA LEU A 101 0.82 -0.91 -30.52
C LEU A 101 0.84 0.00 -31.73
N VAL A 102 1.78 0.96 -31.74
CA VAL A 102 1.97 1.90 -32.84
C VAL A 102 3.32 1.61 -33.48
N ARG A 103 3.42 1.74 -34.81
CA ARG A 103 4.70 1.68 -35.51
C ARG A 103 5.29 3.09 -35.55
N ASP A 104 6.50 3.27 -35.02
CA ASP A 104 7.19 4.57 -35.05
C ASP A 104 7.71 4.91 -36.46
N ALA A 105 8.25 6.12 -36.63
CA ALA A 105 8.78 6.60 -37.91
C ALA A 105 9.97 5.78 -38.44
N SER A 106 10.64 5.00 -37.59
CA SER A 106 11.73 4.09 -37.98
C SER A 106 11.23 2.70 -38.42
N GLY A 107 9.92 2.46 -38.28
CA GLY A 107 9.31 1.17 -38.57
C GLY A 107 9.30 0.20 -37.39
N GLN A 108 9.72 0.62 -36.19
CA GLN A 108 9.73 -0.22 -34.99
C GLN A 108 8.35 -0.20 -34.31
N LEU A 109 7.90 -1.34 -33.78
CA LEU A 109 6.68 -1.40 -32.98
C LEU A 109 6.98 -0.88 -31.57
N VAL A 110 6.21 0.12 -31.13
CA VAL A 110 6.28 0.72 -29.81
C VAL A 110 4.92 0.64 -29.12
N MET A 111 4.92 0.33 -27.82
CA MET A 111 3.71 0.37 -27.00
C MET A 111 3.51 1.79 -26.47
N THR A 112 2.31 2.35 -26.63
CA THR A 112 1.96 3.70 -26.15
C THR A 112 0.60 3.71 -25.48
N THR A 113 0.42 4.60 -24.50
CA THR A 113 -0.89 4.88 -23.88
C THR A 113 -1.64 6.01 -24.58
N THR A 114 -1.05 6.64 -25.59
CA THR A 114 -1.67 7.68 -26.41
C THR A 114 -2.40 7.03 -27.59
N PRO A 115 -3.71 7.30 -27.80
CA PRO A 115 -4.43 6.76 -28.95
C PRO A 115 -3.80 7.26 -30.26
N PRO A 116 -3.67 6.41 -31.30
CA PRO A 116 -3.32 6.90 -32.63
C PRO A 116 -4.39 7.88 -33.11
N ALA A 117 -3.99 8.90 -33.87
CA ALA A 117 -4.95 9.79 -34.52
C ALA A 117 -5.91 8.95 -35.37
N ALA A 118 -7.22 9.20 -35.25
CA ALA A 118 -8.19 8.51 -36.09
C ALA A 118 -8.11 9.09 -37.51
N ASP A 119 -7.92 8.21 -38.48
CA ASP A 119 -7.93 8.52 -39.92
C ASP A 119 -9.35 8.85 -40.42
#